data_AF-A0A6M0CE32-F1
#
_entry.id   AF-A0A6M0CE32-F1
#
_cell.length_a   1.000
_cell.length_b   1.000
_cell.length_c   1.000
_cell.angle_alpha   90.00
_cell.angle_beta   90.00
_cell.angle_gamma   90.00
#
_symmetry.space_group_name_H-M   'P 1'
#
loop_
_entity.id
_entity.type
_entity.pdbx_description
1 polymer ?
#
loop_
_entity_poly.entity_id
_entity_poly.type
_entity_poly.pdbx_seq_one_letter_code
_entity_poly.pdbx_strand_id
1 'polypeptide(L)'
;MPYTISSDCYKCGTCLPECPTGAIQIEEEEYWVEPGLCNNCEDSPGGPPCVTKCPIDSPVPLQPKKGRYKVDNRIATSFSLFSNGLNNPYASSMVIWEGCNLLAQRESLPWQTDSNDRLYYEQQVKQGRGSMTFRLTKKIDTELANNAEYETDISALEKFNIRAACLHLIYAAYSTNLDKPWEEEFVIDDRQIEKYLGLDKRKDLTKAVKLTLIKTLAQQPCKITATINWPQQGKVQGFAVEEDRLWHLVKIKHHFQTDEH
;
A
#
# COMPACT_ATOMS: atom_id res chain seq x y z
N MET A 1 -4.10 -19.72 -25.47
CA MET A 1 -4.96 -19.36 -24.31
C MET A 1 -4.30 -19.94 -23.06
N PRO A 2 -4.23 -19.21 -21.94
CA PRO A 2 -3.58 -19.72 -20.72
C PRO A 2 -4.39 -20.87 -20.10
N TYR A 3 -3.71 -21.70 -19.29
CA TYR A 3 -4.32 -22.80 -18.55
C TYR A 3 -4.69 -22.39 -17.12
N THR A 4 -5.54 -23.16 -16.46
CA THR A 4 -5.82 -23.09 -15.02
C THR A 4 -5.77 -24.49 -14.42
N ILE A 5 -5.41 -24.60 -13.15
CA ILE A 5 -5.43 -25.88 -12.42
C ILE A 5 -6.79 -26.02 -11.73
N SER A 6 -7.40 -27.20 -11.84
CA SER A 6 -8.69 -27.49 -11.18
C SER A 6 -8.53 -27.69 -9.67
N SER A 7 -9.62 -27.52 -8.93
CA SER A 7 -9.68 -27.81 -7.48
C SER A 7 -9.43 -29.29 -7.15
N ASP A 8 -9.49 -30.17 -8.14
CA ASP A 8 -9.24 -31.62 -7.97
C ASP A 8 -7.74 -31.95 -7.94
N CYS A 9 -6.87 -30.94 -8.07
CA CYS A 9 -5.42 -31.10 -7.98
C CYS A 9 -5.00 -31.61 -6.60
N TYR A 10 -4.41 -32.81 -6.58
CA TYR A 10 -3.85 -33.40 -5.36
C TYR A 10 -2.37 -33.03 -5.11
N LYS A 11 -1.86 -32.00 -5.81
CA LYS A 11 -0.60 -31.31 -5.46
C LYS A 11 0.65 -32.19 -5.55
N CYS A 12 0.71 -33.05 -6.59
CA CYS A 12 1.81 -34.01 -6.80
C CYS A 12 3.19 -33.40 -7.14
N GLY A 13 3.28 -32.08 -7.38
CA GLY A 13 4.53 -31.38 -7.69
C GLY A 13 5.14 -31.63 -9.07
N THR A 14 4.56 -32.50 -9.90
CA THR A 14 5.15 -32.91 -11.17
C THR A 14 5.18 -31.80 -12.22
N CYS A 15 4.15 -30.95 -12.28
CA CYS A 15 4.04 -29.91 -13.31
C CYS A 15 4.88 -28.66 -13.05
N LEU A 16 5.27 -28.41 -11.79
CA LEU A 16 5.97 -27.20 -11.36
C LEU A 16 7.34 -26.99 -12.05
N PRO A 17 8.28 -27.95 -12.03
CA PRO A 17 9.58 -27.77 -12.68
C PRO A 17 9.52 -27.84 -14.20
N GLU A 18 8.38 -28.25 -14.76
CA GLU A 18 8.21 -28.51 -16.19
C GLU A 18 7.68 -27.29 -16.95
N CYS A 19 7.26 -26.24 -16.25
CA CYS A 19 6.75 -25.03 -16.86
C CYS A 19 7.93 -24.14 -17.31
N PRO A 20 8.14 -23.93 -18.63
CA PRO A 20 9.31 -23.19 -19.12
C PRO A 20 9.28 -21.70 -18.76
N THR A 21 8.07 -21.13 -18.58
CA THR A 21 7.88 -19.73 -18.21
C THR A 21 7.72 -19.52 -16.71
N GLY A 22 7.76 -20.59 -15.90
CA GLY A 22 7.51 -20.50 -14.46
C GLY A 22 6.09 -20.04 -14.10
N ALA A 23 5.11 -20.26 -14.99
CA ALA A 23 3.73 -19.83 -14.79
C ALA A 23 2.99 -20.62 -13.69
N ILE A 24 3.46 -21.81 -13.32
CA ILE A 24 2.84 -22.60 -12.24
C ILE A 24 3.45 -22.15 -10.92
N GLN A 25 2.59 -21.77 -9.97
CA GLN A 25 2.98 -21.26 -8.66
C GLN A 25 2.16 -21.92 -7.55
N ILE A 26 2.64 -21.79 -6.32
CA ILE A 26 1.95 -22.28 -5.13
C ILE A 26 1.49 -21.05 -4.33
N GLU A 27 0.18 -20.91 -4.14
CA GLU A 27 -0.43 -19.88 -3.29
C GLU A 27 -1.41 -20.59 -2.34
N GLU A 28 -1.33 -20.30 -1.03
CA GLU A 28 -2.18 -20.94 0.00
C GLU A 28 -2.19 -22.49 -0.05
N GLU A 29 -1.03 -23.09 -0.33
CA GLU A 29 -0.86 -24.53 -0.56
C GLU A 29 -1.61 -25.08 -1.79
N GLU A 30 -2.21 -24.26 -2.63
CA GLU A 30 -2.83 -24.65 -3.88
C GLU A 30 -1.93 -24.33 -5.07
N TYR A 31 -1.98 -25.22 -6.07
CA TYR A 31 -1.27 -25.01 -7.31
C TYR A 31 -2.15 -24.17 -8.23
N TRP A 32 -1.61 -23.10 -8.76
CA TRP A 32 -2.32 -22.25 -9.71
C TRP A 32 -1.39 -21.85 -10.86
N VAL A 33 -1.98 -21.38 -11.96
CA VAL A 33 -1.26 -20.91 -13.15
C VAL A 33 -1.47 -19.41 -13.26
N GLU A 34 -0.37 -18.65 -13.21
CA GLU A 34 -0.36 -17.20 -13.49
C GLU A 34 -0.63 -16.97 -14.98
N PRO A 35 -1.83 -16.46 -15.35
CA PRO A 35 -2.21 -16.31 -16.76
C PRO A 35 -1.29 -15.34 -17.51
N GLY A 36 -0.68 -14.38 -16.83
CA GLY A 36 0.26 -13.43 -17.43
C GLY A 36 1.60 -14.04 -17.84
N LEU A 37 2.00 -15.15 -17.21
CA LEU A 37 3.23 -15.89 -17.52
C LEU A 37 2.97 -17.10 -18.43
N CYS A 38 1.74 -17.59 -18.51
CA CYS A 38 1.38 -18.74 -19.31
C CYS A 38 1.25 -18.38 -20.80
N ASN A 39 2.30 -18.68 -21.57
CA ASN A 39 2.33 -18.50 -23.03
C ASN A 39 1.72 -19.69 -23.79
N ASN A 40 0.92 -20.55 -23.14
CA ASN A 40 0.34 -21.75 -23.75
C ASN A 40 1.40 -22.73 -24.34
N CYS A 41 2.67 -22.59 -23.94
CA CYS A 41 3.80 -23.34 -24.50
C CYS A 41 3.84 -23.31 -26.03
N GLU A 42 3.49 -22.16 -26.64
CA GLU A 42 3.46 -21.98 -28.11
C GLU A 42 4.82 -22.22 -28.77
N ASP A 43 5.90 -22.01 -28.02
CA ASP A 43 7.29 -22.23 -28.46
C ASP A 43 7.77 -23.68 -28.26
N SER A 44 6.94 -24.56 -27.66
CA SER A 44 7.29 -25.96 -27.39
C SER A 44 6.61 -26.92 -28.38
N PRO A 45 7.36 -27.66 -29.20
CA PRO A 45 6.79 -28.54 -30.23
C PRO A 45 6.00 -29.74 -29.67
N GLY A 46 6.16 -30.06 -28.38
CA GLY A 46 5.46 -31.16 -27.69
C GLY A 46 4.15 -30.75 -27.02
N GLY A 47 3.73 -29.50 -27.14
CA GLY A 47 2.61 -28.95 -26.38
C GLY A 47 2.95 -28.68 -24.90
N PRO A 48 1.95 -28.33 -24.07
CA PRO A 48 2.16 -27.93 -22.69
C PRO A 48 2.57 -29.11 -21.79
N PRO A 49 3.80 -29.13 -21.23
CA PRO A 49 4.27 -30.24 -20.40
C PRO A 49 3.40 -30.45 -19.15
N CYS A 50 2.81 -29.37 -18.63
CA CYS A 50 1.93 -29.41 -17.47
C CYS A 50 0.67 -30.25 -17.72
N VAL A 51 0.15 -30.25 -18.94
CA VAL A 51 -0.99 -31.09 -19.33
C VAL A 51 -0.51 -32.53 -19.54
N THR A 52 0.56 -32.72 -20.32
CA THR A 52 1.07 -34.06 -20.69
C THR A 52 1.56 -34.87 -19.50
N LYS A 53 2.10 -34.21 -18.46
CA LYS A 53 2.65 -34.87 -17.27
C LYS A 53 1.66 -34.92 -16.10
N CYS A 54 0.45 -34.35 -16.24
CA CYS A 54 -0.52 -34.41 -15.15
C CYS A 54 -1.23 -35.77 -15.14
N PRO A 55 -1.18 -36.53 -14.03
CA PRO A 55 -1.81 -37.86 -13.96
C PRO A 55 -3.34 -37.82 -13.88
N ILE A 56 -3.94 -36.64 -13.67
CA ILE A 56 -5.38 -36.45 -13.52
C ILE A 56 -5.93 -35.35 -14.45
N ASP A 57 -5.16 -34.91 -15.44
CA ASP A 57 -5.56 -33.88 -16.41
C ASP A 57 -6.13 -32.58 -15.77
N SER A 58 -5.60 -32.21 -14.59
CA SER A 58 -6.09 -31.06 -13.83
C SER A 58 -5.84 -29.71 -14.52
N PRO A 59 -4.71 -29.49 -15.23
CA PRO A 59 -4.52 -28.29 -16.04
C PRO A 59 -5.48 -28.28 -17.24
N VAL A 60 -6.49 -27.41 -17.17
CA VAL A 60 -7.51 -27.25 -18.21
C VAL A 60 -7.42 -25.85 -18.86
N PRO A 61 -7.79 -25.70 -20.14
CA PRO A 61 -7.81 -24.39 -20.78
C PRO A 61 -8.72 -23.42 -20.01
N LEU A 62 -8.19 -22.24 -19.69
CA LEU A 62 -8.93 -21.21 -18.97
C LEU A 62 -10.16 -20.81 -19.81
N GLN A 63 -11.34 -21.18 -19.34
CA GLN A 63 -12.57 -20.88 -20.05
C GLN A 63 -12.84 -19.37 -20.01
N PRO A 64 -13.00 -18.69 -21.16
CA PRO A 64 -13.40 -17.30 -21.17
C PRO A 64 -14.82 -17.19 -20.59
N LYS A 65 -14.95 -16.59 -19.40
CA LYS A 65 -16.27 -16.30 -18.84
C LYS A 65 -16.97 -15.31 -19.77
N LYS A 66 -18.10 -15.72 -20.37
CA LYS A 66 -19.00 -14.83 -21.12
C LYS A 66 -19.60 -13.81 -20.18
N GLY A 67 -18.93 -12.67 -20.08
CA GLY A 67 -19.30 -11.45 -19.39
C GLY A 67 -18.36 -10.37 -19.91
N ARG A 68 -18.64 -9.09 -19.61
CA ARG A 68 -17.78 -7.97 -19.97
C ARG A 68 -16.45 -8.08 -19.18
N TYR A 69 -15.58 -8.98 -19.62
CA TYR A 69 -14.30 -9.27 -18.99
C TYR A 69 -13.32 -8.19 -19.44
N LYS A 70 -13.14 -7.16 -18.62
CA LYS A 70 -11.98 -6.28 -18.76
C LYS A 70 -10.77 -7.11 -18.35
N VAL A 71 -10.01 -7.59 -19.33
CA VAL A 71 -8.60 -7.95 -19.12
C VAL A 71 -7.90 -6.65 -18.73
N ASP A 72 -7.84 -6.34 -17.45
CA ASP A 72 -6.91 -5.33 -16.94
C ASP A 72 -5.57 -6.08 -16.80
N ASN A 73 -4.81 -6.16 -17.89
CA ASN A 73 -3.37 -6.40 -17.79
C ASN A 73 -2.74 -5.12 -17.23
N ARG A 74 -3.00 -4.86 -15.94
CA ARG A 74 -2.28 -3.84 -15.18
C ARG A 74 -1.16 -4.58 -14.48
N ILE A 75 0.06 -4.33 -14.94
CA ILE A 75 1.28 -4.79 -14.28
C ILE A 75 1.20 -4.34 -12.82
N ALA A 76 1.32 -5.28 -11.87
CA ALA A 76 1.41 -4.95 -10.46
C ALA A 76 2.55 -3.95 -10.29
N THR A 77 2.22 -2.75 -9.80
CA THR A 77 3.21 -1.67 -9.66
C THR A 77 4.16 -1.88 -8.48
N SER A 78 3.84 -2.84 -7.61
CA SER A 78 4.68 -3.31 -6.51
C SER A 78 4.29 -4.73 -6.07
N PHE A 79 5.21 -5.43 -5.41
CA PHE A 79 4.92 -6.72 -4.78
C PHE A 79 3.91 -6.57 -3.63
N SER A 80 3.14 -7.62 -3.36
CA SER A 80 2.19 -7.61 -2.23
C SER A 80 2.94 -7.72 -0.90
N LEU A 81 2.70 -6.77 0.02
CA LEU A 81 3.30 -6.77 1.37
C LEU A 81 3.03 -8.05 2.14
N PHE A 82 1.82 -8.58 2.08
CA PHE A 82 1.43 -9.77 2.85
C PHE A 82 1.59 -11.03 2.01
N SER A 83 2.81 -11.32 1.56
CA SER A 83 3.08 -12.49 0.71
C SER A 83 2.81 -13.82 1.45
N ASN A 84 2.90 -13.82 2.78
CA ASN A 84 2.52 -14.95 3.64
C ASN A 84 1.05 -14.94 4.08
N GLY A 85 0.25 -13.96 3.60
CA GLY A 85 -1.15 -13.76 3.99
C GLY A 85 -1.39 -13.28 5.42
N LEU A 86 -0.34 -13.06 6.24
CA LEU A 86 -0.47 -12.84 7.68
C LEU A 86 0.13 -11.51 8.14
N ASN A 87 1.42 -11.29 7.90
CA ASN A 87 2.14 -10.15 8.47
C ASN A 87 3.30 -9.70 7.58
N ASN A 88 3.72 -8.45 7.77
CA ASN A 88 4.91 -7.88 7.15
C ASN A 88 5.60 -6.97 8.18
N PRO A 89 6.95 -6.92 8.22
CA PRO A 89 7.64 -5.91 8.99
C PRO A 89 7.30 -4.49 8.50
N TYR A 90 7.48 -3.50 9.37
CA TYR A 90 7.32 -2.10 9.00
C TYR A 90 8.27 -1.23 9.82
N ALA A 91 8.58 -0.03 9.33
CA ALA A 91 9.40 0.94 10.02
C ALA A 91 8.69 1.45 11.28
N SER A 92 9.08 0.95 12.46
CA SER A 92 8.41 1.24 13.73
C SER A 92 9.08 2.35 14.54
N SER A 93 9.57 3.40 13.89
CA SER A 93 10.19 4.54 14.58
C SER A 93 9.17 5.28 15.45
N MET A 94 9.62 6.05 16.45
CA MET A 94 8.71 6.84 17.28
C MET A 94 7.85 7.80 16.45
N VAL A 95 8.41 8.37 15.38
CA VAL A 95 7.69 9.27 14.47
C VAL A 95 6.54 8.53 13.77
N ILE A 96 6.78 7.30 13.30
CA ILE A 96 5.73 6.48 12.68
C ILE A 96 4.66 6.10 13.71
N TRP A 97 5.04 5.75 14.94
CA TRP A 97 4.10 5.44 16.01
C TRP A 97 3.21 6.64 16.36
N GLU A 98 3.78 7.82 16.54
CA GLU A 98 2.99 9.00 16.86
C GLU A 98 2.12 9.47 15.69
N GLY A 99 2.57 9.31 14.44
CA GLY A 99 1.71 9.49 13.27
C GLY A 99 0.50 8.55 13.27
N CYS A 100 0.67 7.30 13.71
CA CYS A 100 -0.43 6.35 13.87
C CYS A 100 -1.39 6.77 14.99
N ASN A 101 -0.87 7.22 16.14
CA ASN A 101 -1.68 7.74 17.24
C ASN A 101 -2.50 8.96 16.79
N LEU A 102 -1.90 9.88 16.05
CA LEU A 102 -2.56 11.06 15.49
C LEU A 102 -3.76 10.66 14.62
N LEU A 103 -3.55 9.76 13.67
CA LEU A 103 -4.60 9.28 12.77
C LEU A 103 -5.70 8.49 13.48
N ALA A 104 -5.36 7.76 14.54
CA ALA A 104 -6.30 6.90 15.25
C ALA A 104 -7.10 7.63 16.33
N GLN A 105 -6.40 8.38 17.19
CA GLN A 105 -6.95 9.03 18.38
C GLN A 105 -7.50 10.44 18.08
N ARG A 106 -7.03 11.09 17.00
CA ARG A 106 -7.60 12.33 16.46
C ARG A 106 -7.74 13.42 17.53
N GLU A 107 -8.95 13.87 17.80
CA GLU A 107 -9.28 14.96 18.75
C GLU A 107 -8.95 14.60 20.20
N SER A 108 -8.79 13.32 20.53
CA SER A 108 -8.48 12.88 21.89
C SER A 108 -7.02 13.16 22.30
N LEU A 109 -6.16 13.54 21.36
CA LEU A 109 -4.79 13.95 21.67
C LEU A 109 -4.75 15.35 22.29
N PRO A 110 -3.72 15.68 23.09
CA PRO A 110 -3.56 16.98 23.72
C PRO A 110 -3.08 18.04 22.71
N TRP A 111 -3.98 18.44 21.81
CA TRP A 111 -3.72 19.49 20.81
C TRP A 111 -3.55 20.86 21.47
N GLN A 112 -2.66 21.66 20.89
CA GLN A 112 -2.36 23.02 21.30
C GLN A 112 -2.34 23.93 20.06
N THR A 113 -2.42 25.24 20.27
CA THR A 113 -2.27 26.24 19.21
C THR A 113 -0.99 27.04 19.43
N ASP A 114 -0.26 27.32 18.36
CA ASP A 114 0.90 28.21 18.40
C ASP A 114 0.49 29.69 18.28
N SER A 115 1.47 30.60 18.26
CA SER A 115 1.24 32.04 18.19
C SER A 115 0.56 32.50 16.89
N ASN A 116 0.46 31.64 15.87
CA ASN A 116 -0.20 31.91 14.60
C ASN A 116 -1.52 31.12 14.46
N ASP A 117 -2.11 30.67 15.58
CA ASP A 117 -3.31 29.86 15.67
C ASP A 117 -3.23 28.50 14.97
N ARG A 118 -2.02 28.01 14.67
CA ARG A 118 -1.83 26.71 14.00
C ARG A 118 -1.92 25.60 15.04
N LEU A 119 -2.71 24.56 14.73
CA LEU A 119 -2.82 23.40 15.59
C LEU A 119 -1.58 22.54 15.51
N TYR A 120 -1.09 22.14 16.68
CA TYR A 120 -0.01 21.18 16.79
C TYR A 120 -0.26 20.20 17.93
N TYR A 121 0.31 19.01 17.77
CA TYR A 121 0.41 17.99 18.79
C TYR A 121 1.91 17.77 19.06
N GLU A 122 2.34 17.90 20.31
CA GLU A 122 3.74 17.69 20.68
C GLU A 122 3.90 16.47 21.58
N GLN A 123 4.90 15.65 21.25
CA GLN A 123 5.33 14.55 22.08
C GLN A 123 6.76 14.80 22.60
N GLN A 124 6.95 14.64 23.90
CA GLN A 124 8.22 14.87 24.57
C GLN A 124 9.10 13.62 24.50
N VAL A 125 10.40 13.82 24.27
CA VAL A 125 11.41 12.75 24.20
C VAL A 125 12.31 12.85 25.43
N LYS A 126 12.59 11.70 26.06
CA LYS A 126 13.55 11.57 27.19
C LYS A 126 13.32 12.60 28.30
N GLN A 127 12.16 12.56 28.94
CA GLN A 127 11.81 13.46 30.06
C GLN A 127 11.93 14.96 29.69
N GLY A 128 11.57 15.30 28.45
CA GLY A 128 11.54 16.70 27.97
C GLY A 128 12.87 17.25 27.45
N ARG A 129 13.86 16.39 27.16
CA ARG A 129 15.15 16.82 26.59
C ARG A 129 15.11 17.06 25.09
N GLY A 130 14.06 16.62 24.43
CA GLY A 130 13.73 16.98 23.05
C GLY A 130 12.26 16.73 22.80
N SER A 131 11.81 17.01 21.58
CA SER A 131 10.39 16.94 21.23
C SER A 131 10.20 16.53 19.77
N MET A 132 8.99 16.05 19.49
CA MET A 132 8.47 15.85 18.15
C MET A 132 7.17 16.64 18.07
N THR A 133 7.11 17.61 17.17
CA THR A 133 5.94 18.46 16.97
C THR A 133 5.27 18.06 15.67
N PHE A 134 4.00 17.70 15.72
CA PHE A 134 3.19 17.31 14.57
C PHE A 134 2.17 18.39 14.26
N ARG A 135 2.00 18.70 12.98
CA ARG A 135 0.96 19.61 12.48
C ARG A 135 0.21 19.00 11.31
N LEU A 136 -0.97 19.56 11.04
CA LEU A 136 -1.80 19.17 9.90
C LEU A 136 -1.89 20.30 8.87
N THR A 137 -1.66 19.95 7.61
CA THR A 137 -1.86 20.86 6.48
C THR A 137 -3.26 20.69 5.89
N LYS A 138 -3.91 21.80 5.51
CA LYS A 138 -5.21 21.79 4.80
C LYS A 138 -5.13 21.08 3.45
N LYS A 139 -4.04 21.33 2.72
CA LYS A 139 -3.76 20.82 1.37
C LYS A 139 -2.47 20.00 1.31
N ILE A 140 -2.43 19.07 0.37
CA ILE A 140 -1.26 18.23 0.07
C ILE A 140 -0.61 18.83 -1.17
N ASP A 141 0.00 20.00 -0.99
CA ASP A 141 0.78 20.63 -2.03
C ASP A 141 2.20 20.04 -1.99
N THR A 142 2.80 19.86 -3.17
CA THR A 142 4.09 19.17 -3.37
C THR A 142 5.28 19.89 -2.76
N GLU A 143 5.14 21.17 -2.42
CA GLU A 143 6.19 21.95 -1.76
C GLU A 143 5.65 22.52 -0.44
N LEU A 144 6.36 22.25 0.66
CA LEU A 144 6.15 22.91 1.96
C LEU A 144 6.71 24.34 1.99
N ALA A 145 7.13 24.89 0.84
CA ALA A 145 7.80 26.17 0.73
C ALA A 145 6.91 27.34 1.21
N ASN A 146 7.19 27.83 2.42
CA ASN A 146 6.77 29.08 3.07
C ASN A 146 5.26 29.45 3.12
N ASN A 147 4.37 28.75 2.41
CA ASN A 147 2.96 29.09 2.24
C ASN A 147 2.01 27.95 2.62
N ALA A 148 2.49 26.91 3.32
CA ALA A 148 1.63 25.82 3.75
C ALA A 148 0.48 26.33 4.63
N GLU A 149 -0.75 26.07 4.21
CA GLU A 149 -1.93 26.39 5.01
C GLU A 149 -2.14 25.28 6.05
N TYR A 150 -1.99 25.60 7.33
CA TYR A 150 -2.18 24.65 8.43
C TYR A 150 -3.61 24.68 8.95
N GLU A 151 -4.07 23.55 9.49
CA GLU A 151 -5.32 23.48 10.22
C GLU A 151 -5.21 24.30 11.51
N THR A 152 -6.26 25.07 11.77
CA THR A 152 -6.39 25.94 12.95
C THR A 152 -7.56 25.54 13.83
N ASP A 153 -8.42 24.63 13.35
CA ASP A 153 -9.59 24.11 14.05
C ASP A 153 -9.52 22.58 14.14
N ILE A 154 -9.70 22.07 15.36
CA ILE A 154 -9.59 20.65 15.70
C ILE A 154 -10.68 19.83 14.99
N SER A 155 -11.80 20.47 14.62
CA SER A 155 -12.88 19.87 13.82
C SER A 155 -12.41 19.33 12.46
N ALA A 156 -11.25 19.79 11.95
CA ALA A 156 -10.64 19.22 10.76
C ALA A 156 -10.36 17.70 10.88
N LEU A 157 -10.16 17.21 12.10
CA LEU A 157 -9.92 15.79 12.42
C LEU A 157 -11.17 14.92 12.34
N GLU A 158 -12.39 15.49 12.36
CA GLU A 158 -13.64 14.72 12.17
C GLU A 158 -13.65 14.00 10.81
N LYS A 159 -12.96 14.60 9.82
CA LYS A 159 -12.84 14.05 8.46
C LYS A 159 -11.85 12.88 8.39
N PHE A 160 -11.01 12.69 9.40
CA PHE A 160 -10.03 11.62 9.42
C PHE A 160 -10.68 10.28 9.73
N ASN A 161 -10.34 9.29 8.92
CA ASN A 161 -10.86 7.94 9.04
C ASN A 161 -9.79 7.05 9.68
N ILE A 162 -10.19 6.17 10.60
CA ILE A 162 -9.27 5.22 11.25
C ILE A 162 -8.48 4.36 10.24
N ARG A 163 -9.05 4.08 9.05
CA ARG A 163 -8.36 3.36 7.97
C ARG A 163 -7.17 4.12 7.38
N ALA A 164 -7.07 5.43 7.58
CA ALA A 164 -5.87 6.19 7.23
C ALA A 164 -4.69 5.81 8.12
N ALA A 165 -4.92 5.44 9.39
CA ALA A 165 -3.87 4.88 10.25
C ALA A 165 -3.34 3.55 9.66
N CYS A 166 -4.23 2.71 9.10
CA CYS A 166 -3.82 1.51 8.40
C CYS A 166 -2.97 1.83 7.16
N LEU A 167 -3.34 2.84 6.36
CA LEU A 167 -2.53 3.26 5.21
C LEU A 167 -1.17 3.83 5.61
N HIS A 168 -1.11 4.59 6.70
CA HIS A 168 0.16 5.05 7.27
C HIS A 168 1.10 3.89 7.64
N LEU A 169 0.57 2.82 8.25
CA LEU A 169 1.35 1.62 8.53
C LEU A 169 1.72 0.84 7.27
N ILE A 170 0.86 0.81 6.26
CA ILE A 170 1.17 0.24 4.95
C ILE A 170 2.33 1.00 4.29
N TYR A 171 2.35 2.34 4.36
CA TYR A 171 3.46 3.15 3.85
C TYR A 171 4.75 2.85 4.60
N ALA A 172 4.68 2.73 5.94
CA ALA A 172 5.80 2.32 6.77
C ALA A 172 6.30 0.90 6.47
N ALA A 173 5.46 0.02 5.93
CA ALA A 173 5.85 -1.32 5.48
C ALA A 173 6.49 -1.28 4.09
N TYR A 174 5.98 -0.47 3.17
CA TYR A 174 6.63 -0.29 1.86
C TYR A 174 8.01 0.36 1.98
N SER A 175 8.18 1.29 2.92
CA SER A 175 9.47 1.97 3.11
C SER A 175 10.59 1.04 3.57
N THR A 176 10.29 -0.12 4.19
CA THR A 176 11.33 -1.09 4.55
C THR A 176 11.89 -1.87 3.37
N ASN A 177 11.25 -1.76 2.19
CA ASN A 177 11.71 -2.39 0.96
C ASN A 177 12.58 -1.44 0.12
N LEU A 178 12.90 -0.24 0.62
CA LEU A 178 13.73 0.75 -0.03
C LEU A 178 15.09 0.84 0.67
N ASP A 179 16.15 1.07 -0.10
CA ASP A 179 17.50 1.24 0.45
C ASP A 179 17.65 2.63 1.09
N LYS A 180 17.01 3.64 0.47
CA LYS A 180 16.98 5.03 0.92
C LYS A 180 15.54 5.57 0.89
N PRO A 181 14.75 5.28 1.94
CA PRO A 181 13.34 5.68 2.01
C PRO A 181 13.07 7.19 1.92
N TRP A 182 14.09 8.03 2.12
CA TRP A 182 14.01 9.49 2.02
C TRP A 182 14.34 10.03 0.61
N GLU A 183 14.90 9.21 -0.28
CA GLU A 183 15.26 9.58 -1.66
C GLU A 183 14.42 8.82 -2.70
N GLU A 184 13.85 7.67 -2.33
CA GLU A 184 13.16 6.76 -3.24
C GLU A 184 11.63 6.83 -3.12
N GLU A 185 10.95 6.43 -4.19
CA GLU A 185 9.48 6.37 -4.28
C GLU A 185 9.00 4.91 -4.29
N PHE A 186 7.81 4.67 -3.73
CA PHE A 186 7.08 3.42 -3.92
C PHE A 186 5.69 3.69 -4.51
N VAL A 187 5.12 2.68 -5.17
CA VAL A 187 3.80 2.77 -5.80
C VAL A 187 2.88 1.70 -5.22
N ILE A 188 1.67 2.10 -4.86
CA ILE A 188 0.60 1.21 -4.40
C ILE A 188 -0.59 1.40 -5.32
N ASP A 189 -1.11 0.31 -5.88
CA ASP A 189 -2.30 0.35 -6.72
C ASP A 189 -3.61 0.29 -5.91
N ASP A 190 -4.72 0.68 -6.54
CA ASP A 190 -6.03 0.72 -5.91
C ASP A 190 -6.50 -0.66 -5.44
N ARG A 191 -6.14 -1.75 -6.13
CA ARG A 191 -6.54 -3.11 -5.77
C ARG A 191 -5.79 -3.62 -4.56
N GLN A 192 -4.51 -3.28 -4.43
CA GLN A 192 -3.73 -3.54 -3.22
C GLN A 192 -4.38 -2.86 -2.02
N ILE A 193 -4.72 -1.57 -2.14
CA ILE A 193 -5.42 -0.86 -1.07
C ILE A 193 -6.79 -1.47 -0.78
N GLU A 194 -7.56 -1.88 -1.81
CA GLU A 194 -8.83 -2.57 -1.62
C GLU A 194 -8.66 -3.87 -0.81
N LYS A 195 -7.68 -4.71 -1.18
CA LYS A 195 -7.39 -5.98 -0.50
C LYS A 195 -6.93 -5.74 0.94
N TYR A 196 -5.98 -4.82 1.16
CA TYR A 196 -5.41 -4.56 2.49
C TYR A 196 -6.43 -3.96 3.47
N LEU A 197 -7.33 -3.12 2.98
CA LEU A 197 -8.37 -2.49 3.80
C LEU A 197 -9.69 -3.28 3.82
N GLY A 198 -9.76 -4.44 3.14
CA GLY A 198 -10.96 -5.27 3.02
C GLY A 198 -12.13 -4.59 2.31
N LEU A 199 -11.85 -3.61 1.44
CA LEU A 199 -12.87 -2.89 0.66
C LEU A 199 -13.37 -3.72 -0.53
N ASP A 200 -12.59 -4.68 -1.00
CA ASP A 200 -13.00 -5.68 -1.99
C ASP A 200 -14.23 -6.46 -1.51
N LYS A 201 -14.28 -6.80 -0.22
CA LYS A 201 -15.39 -7.52 0.45
C LYS A 201 -16.67 -6.67 0.62
N ARG A 202 -16.57 -5.34 0.51
CA ARG A 202 -17.71 -4.41 0.63
C ARG A 202 -18.52 -4.40 -0.68
N LYS A 203 -19.64 -5.13 -0.70
CA LYS A 203 -20.57 -5.23 -1.85
C LYS A 203 -21.59 -4.07 -1.91
N ASP A 204 -21.70 -3.31 -0.83
CA ASP A 204 -22.58 -2.14 -0.69
C ASP A 204 -22.03 -0.88 -1.38
N LEU A 205 -20.74 -0.86 -1.74
CA LEU A 205 -20.08 0.28 -2.37
C LEU A 205 -19.87 0.04 -3.86
N THR A 206 -20.24 1.03 -4.68
CA THR A 206 -19.90 1.02 -6.12
C THR A 206 -18.40 1.21 -6.31
N LYS A 207 -17.86 0.78 -7.46
CA LYS A 207 -16.43 0.98 -7.80
C LYS A 207 -16.01 2.45 -7.69
N ALA A 208 -16.83 3.38 -8.19
CA ALA A 208 -16.54 4.80 -8.11
C ALA A 208 -16.44 5.30 -6.66
N VAL A 209 -17.35 4.85 -5.79
CA VAL A 209 -17.33 5.21 -4.36
C VAL A 209 -16.09 4.62 -3.66
N LYS A 210 -15.70 3.38 -3.97
CA LYS A 210 -14.46 2.77 -3.45
C LYS A 210 -13.23 3.57 -3.86
N LEU A 211 -13.10 3.93 -5.14
CA LEU A 211 -11.96 4.71 -5.63
C LEU A 211 -11.88 6.10 -4.98
N THR A 212 -13.01 6.78 -4.80
CA THR A 212 -13.06 8.07 -4.08
C THR A 212 -12.67 7.93 -2.61
N LEU A 213 -13.12 6.84 -1.95
CA LEU A 213 -12.74 6.54 -0.58
C LEU A 213 -11.22 6.26 -0.48
N ILE A 214 -10.68 5.41 -1.35
CA ILE A 214 -9.25 5.10 -1.41
C ILE A 214 -8.42 6.35 -1.60
N LYS A 215 -8.80 7.21 -2.56
CA LYS A 215 -8.14 8.49 -2.80
C LYS A 215 -8.11 9.34 -1.53
N THR A 216 -9.25 9.50 -0.87
CA THR A 216 -9.36 10.28 0.38
C THR A 216 -8.49 9.68 1.49
N LEU A 217 -8.53 8.36 1.68
CA LEU A 217 -7.77 7.68 2.72
C LEU A 217 -6.26 7.79 2.47
N ALA A 218 -5.80 7.60 1.23
CA ALA A 218 -4.39 7.68 0.86
C ALA A 218 -3.80 9.08 1.03
N GLN A 219 -4.64 10.10 0.95
CA GLN A 219 -4.25 11.49 1.13
C GLN A 219 -4.07 11.88 2.61
N GLN A 220 -4.79 11.26 3.55
CA GLN A 220 -4.81 11.69 4.95
C GLN A 220 -3.45 11.62 5.66
N PRO A 221 -2.66 10.54 5.57
CA PRO A 221 -1.33 10.49 6.19
C PRO A 221 -0.37 11.56 5.63
N CYS A 222 -0.52 11.91 4.35
CA CYS A 222 0.32 12.88 3.66
C CYS A 222 0.05 14.34 4.08
N LYS A 223 -1.00 14.58 4.87
CA LYS A 223 -1.29 15.89 5.48
C LYS A 223 -0.51 16.14 6.78
N ILE A 224 0.13 15.11 7.31
CA ILE A 224 0.87 15.21 8.57
C ILE A 224 2.29 15.70 8.27
N THR A 225 2.68 16.72 9.02
CA THR A 225 4.05 17.23 9.06
C THR A 225 4.64 16.99 10.44
N ALA A 226 5.96 16.87 10.52
CA ALA A 226 6.68 16.71 11.76
C ALA A 226 7.95 17.56 11.78
N THR A 227 8.17 18.23 12.90
CA THR A 227 9.47 18.78 13.29
C THR A 227 10.06 17.90 14.38
N ILE A 228 11.35 17.58 14.31
CA ILE A 228 12.00 16.69 15.27
C ILE A 228 13.17 17.42 15.90
N ASN A 229 13.21 17.46 17.23
CA ASN A 229 14.38 17.83 17.99
C ASN A 229 14.79 16.66 18.88
N TRP A 230 15.84 15.96 18.48
CA TRP A 230 16.29 14.74 19.12
C TRP A 230 17.55 14.98 19.95
N PRO A 231 17.50 14.73 21.28
CA PRO A 231 18.66 14.94 22.13
C PRO A 231 19.70 13.85 21.91
N GLN A 232 20.95 14.13 22.26
CA GLN A 232 22.01 13.12 22.26
C GLN A 232 21.62 11.93 23.17
N GLN A 233 21.78 10.71 22.66
CA GLN A 233 21.46 9.48 23.40
C GLN A 233 22.68 8.54 23.41
N GLY A 234 23.41 8.56 24.53
CA GLY A 234 24.63 7.77 24.66
C GLY A 234 25.65 8.17 23.59
N LYS A 235 25.94 7.24 22.68
CA LYS A 235 26.88 7.45 21.57
C LYS A 235 26.24 8.07 20.32
N VAL A 236 24.90 8.11 20.23
CA VAL A 236 24.18 8.70 19.10
C VAL A 236 24.10 10.20 19.32
N GLN A 237 24.65 10.97 18.39
CA GLN A 237 24.60 12.44 18.43
C GLN A 237 23.17 12.95 18.35
N GLY A 238 22.91 14.07 19.02
CA GLY A 238 21.65 14.78 18.87
C GLY A 238 21.51 15.32 17.45
N PHE A 239 20.28 15.44 16.97
CA PHE A 239 19.98 15.98 15.66
C PHE A 239 18.65 16.70 15.67
N ALA A 240 18.45 17.61 14.71
CA ALA A 240 17.17 18.24 14.46
C ALA A 240 16.78 18.01 13.00
N VAL A 241 15.48 17.83 12.76
CA VAL A 241 14.88 17.80 11.43
C VAL A 241 13.90 18.95 11.39
N GLU A 242 14.07 19.82 10.40
CA GLU A 242 13.12 20.90 10.12
C GLU A 242 11.73 20.33 9.79
N GLU A 243 10.71 21.19 9.81
CA GLU A 243 9.35 20.72 9.56
C GLU A 243 9.22 20.18 8.12
N ASP A 244 8.90 18.90 8.01
CA ASP A 244 8.63 18.26 6.72
C ASP A 244 7.43 17.30 6.79
N ARG A 245 6.91 16.86 5.65
CA ARG A 245 5.83 15.88 5.58
C ARG A 245 6.35 14.51 5.99
N LEU A 246 5.52 13.75 6.71
CA LEU A 246 5.83 12.35 6.99
C LEU A 246 5.80 11.51 5.71
N TRP A 247 4.90 11.84 4.78
CA TRP A 247 4.76 11.15 3.50
C TRP A 247 4.52 12.15 2.38
N HIS A 248 5.35 12.08 1.34
CA HIS A 248 5.24 12.92 0.16
C HIS A 248 4.42 12.20 -0.91
N LEU A 249 3.19 12.67 -1.14
CA LEU A 249 2.37 12.15 -2.22
C LEU A 249 2.81 12.77 -3.56
N VAL A 250 3.66 12.06 -4.30
CA VAL A 250 4.25 12.54 -5.56
C VAL A 250 3.19 12.76 -6.64
N LYS A 251 2.34 11.75 -6.89
CA LYS A 251 1.24 11.83 -7.87
C LYS A 251 0.21 10.74 -7.67
N ILE A 252 -1.02 11.01 -8.10
CA ILE A 252 -2.06 9.99 -8.28
C ILE A 252 -2.25 9.77 -9.78
N LYS A 253 -1.94 8.56 -10.26
CA LYS A 253 -2.15 8.20 -11.68
C LYS A 253 -3.58 7.69 -11.88
N HIS A 254 -4.33 8.38 -12.72
CA HIS A 254 -5.67 7.95 -13.11
C HIS A 254 -5.62 7.21 -14.45
N HIS A 255 -5.90 5.90 -14.42
CA HIS A 255 -5.99 5.07 -15.62
C HIS A 255 -7.44 5.04 -16.12
N PHE A 256 -7.80 6.01 -16.95
CA PHE A 256 -9.05 6.01 -17.70
C PHE A 256 -8.91 5.12 -18.94
N GLN A 257 -9.97 4.40 -19.29
CA GLN A 257 -10.06 3.80 -20.63
C GLN A 257 -10.49 4.91 -21.59
N THR A 258 -9.71 5.13 -22.64
CA THR A 258 -10.15 5.86 -23.82
C THR A 258 -10.99 4.93 -24.67
N ASP A 259 -12.23 5.31 -24.96
CA ASP A 259 -13.02 4.63 -25.98
C ASP A 259 -12.45 5.03 -27.34
N GLU A 260 -12.05 4.04 -28.15
CA GLU A 260 -11.76 4.27 -29.57
C GLU A 260 -13.10 4.47 -30.29
N HIS A 261 -13.30 5.66 -30.87
CA HIS A 261 -14.47 6.01 -31.67
C HIS A 261 -14.33 5.54 -33.11
#